data_AF-A0A078K612-F1
#
_entry.id   AF-A0A078K612-F1
#
_cell.length_a   1.000
_cell.length_b   1.000
_cell.length_c   1.000
_cell.angle_alpha   90.00
_cell.angle_beta   90.00
_cell.angle_gamma   90.00
#
_symmetry.space_group_name_H-M   'P 1'
#
loop_
_entity.id
_entity.type
_entity.pdbx_description
1 polymer ?
#
loop_
_entity_poly.entity_id
_entity_poly.type
_entity_poly.pdbx_seq_one_letter_code
_entity_poly.pdbx_strand_id
1 'polypeptide(L)'
;MQSMFLDETNIKNLKDVQKKFNFKDDLYDLKELNTLSTHYESLNSVSNEFLSSPKTLTEDNFSFINDFENSPCEKNDKLIEKTKYENNNNDESTKLAKNNFITNNNVNLPEQVINKVSGEKKNEKYYDNVIINEQPINEILENTKEIKQTIKNGDLNKIMNDIYFLCFHKNGCEYIIKKLKENDTAEKQIILNSLLIDPKSLCPDMYGSYVAQSVFDLKDEKYKERFTDEFLKHTSFLTLHTYGCRLIQKSLESLSNEYKCKIFKELEDDLITYICHQNGNHVVQKCVEVLPSKNIDTIINIIEEYLSFLSSHAYGCRIVQRIYEIGTPEQINRLNDKIIKKIHLIKNRYGNYVIQKCFEYSDDNVRLLITNEIVNDIYKLSSHKYACNIIEKILLKKEYKYKKKIIKRIVDDIPEGNDNIISICKDCYGNFMMQKLLTTCKRKERNLIVKTIIENLDKLKEETYGKYILRAINNLES
;
A
#
# COMPACT_ATOMS: atom_id res chain seq x y z
N MET A 1 -3.38 34.86 -27.91
CA MET A 1 -2.75 34.87 -26.57
C MET A 1 -2.25 33.46 -26.32
N GLN A 2 -0.99 33.19 -26.62
CA GLN A 2 0.16 33.35 -25.70
C GLN A 2 0.05 32.35 -24.53
N SER A 3 0.67 31.16 -24.58
CA SER A 3 2.12 30.85 -24.58
C SER A 3 2.77 30.89 -23.20
N MET A 4 3.06 29.72 -22.64
CA MET A 4 4.27 29.43 -21.87
C MET A 4 4.67 27.96 -22.10
N PHE A 5 5.03 27.65 -23.34
CA PHE A 5 6.02 26.61 -23.64
C PHE A 5 7.35 27.32 -23.87
N LEU A 6 8.37 26.93 -23.11
CA LEU A 6 9.78 27.29 -23.22
C LEU A 6 10.54 26.04 -22.77
N ASP A 7 11.53 25.48 -23.48
CA ASP A 7 12.03 25.78 -24.83
C ASP A 7 12.65 24.47 -25.38
N GLU A 8 12.25 24.02 -26.58
CA GLU A 8 12.78 22.81 -27.21
C GLU A 8 14.10 23.08 -27.99
N THR A 9 15.09 23.71 -27.36
CA THR A 9 16.39 23.98 -27.99
C THR A 9 17.61 23.60 -27.14
N ASN A 10 17.86 22.29 -26.99
CA ASN A 10 19.21 21.71 -27.15
C ASN A 10 19.26 20.16 -27.11
N ILE A 11 18.45 19.48 -27.95
CA ILE A 11 18.66 18.05 -28.23
C ILE A 11 19.77 17.92 -29.30
N LYS A 12 21.03 18.05 -28.87
CA LYS A 12 22.23 17.68 -29.66
C LYS A 12 23.32 17.05 -28.79
N ASN A 13 23.07 15.80 -28.36
CA ASN A 13 23.95 14.64 -28.58
C ASN A 13 23.78 13.54 -27.52
N LEU A 14 22.68 12.79 -27.65
CA LEU A 14 22.56 11.42 -27.11
C LEU A 14 23.69 10.48 -27.59
N LYS A 15 24.44 10.85 -28.64
CA LYS A 15 25.60 10.12 -29.16
C LYS A 15 26.92 10.46 -28.46
N ASP A 16 27.04 11.56 -27.71
CA ASP A 16 28.33 11.97 -27.15
C ASP A 16 28.62 11.34 -25.78
N VAL A 17 27.59 11.09 -24.96
CA VAL A 17 27.71 10.23 -23.78
C VAL A 17 28.09 8.81 -24.20
N GLN A 18 27.49 8.30 -25.28
CA GLN A 18 27.80 7.00 -25.86
C GLN A 18 29.21 6.89 -26.46
N LYS A 19 29.77 8.00 -26.96
CA LYS A 19 31.14 8.05 -27.54
C LYS A 19 32.24 8.28 -26.51
N LYS A 20 31.94 8.84 -25.33
CA LYS A 20 32.94 9.07 -24.27
C LYS A 20 33.26 7.85 -23.42
N PHE A 21 32.39 6.83 -23.41
CA PHE A 21 32.60 5.56 -22.71
C PHE A 21 32.72 4.39 -23.71
N ASN A 22 33.81 4.35 -24.49
CA ASN A 22 34.09 3.21 -25.37
C ASN A 22 34.82 2.08 -24.61
N PHE A 23 34.15 1.49 -23.63
CA PHE A 23 34.64 0.35 -22.83
C PHE A 23 35.19 -0.83 -23.65
N LYS A 24 34.87 -0.89 -24.95
CA LYS A 24 35.20 -2.02 -25.83
C LYS A 24 36.67 -2.06 -26.25
N ASP A 25 37.32 -0.90 -26.32
CA ASP A 25 38.73 -0.79 -26.73
C ASP A 25 39.66 -1.03 -25.54
N ASP A 26 39.31 -0.50 -24.36
CA ASP A 26 40.09 -0.65 -23.11
C ASP A 26 40.02 -2.06 -22.49
N LEU A 27 39.05 -2.90 -22.92
CA LEU A 27 38.89 -4.26 -22.40
C LEU A 27 39.91 -5.27 -22.95
N TYR A 28 40.61 -4.93 -24.05
CA TYR A 28 41.48 -5.89 -24.74
C TYR A 28 42.70 -6.31 -23.91
N ASP A 29 43.16 -5.44 -23.02
CA ASP A 29 44.34 -5.63 -22.16
C ASP A 29 44.01 -6.31 -20.80
N LEU A 30 42.73 -6.53 -20.47
CA LEU A 30 42.29 -7.07 -19.16
C LEU A 30 41.96 -8.58 -19.16
N LYS A 31 42.42 -9.34 -20.18
CA LYS A 31 42.07 -10.76 -20.39
C LYS A 31 42.58 -11.75 -19.32
N GLU A 32 43.38 -11.32 -18.35
CA GLU A 32 43.94 -12.23 -17.33
C GLU A 32 43.12 -12.32 -16.02
N LEU A 33 42.08 -11.51 -15.81
CA LEU A 33 41.30 -11.49 -14.56
C LEU A 33 40.18 -12.55 -14.49
N ASN A 34 40.43 -13.74 -15.02
CA ASN A 34 39.54 -14.91 -14.89
C ASN A 34 39.65 -15.60 -13.51
N THR A 35 40.21 -14.92 -12.51
CA THR A 35 40.71 -15.50 -11.24
C THR A 35 40.16 -14.87 -9.96
N LEU A 36 39.22 -13.93 -10.03
CA LEU A 36 38.28 -13.68 -8.91
C LEU A 36 37.07 -14.62 -9.01
N SER A 37 37.40 -15.91 -9.13
CA SER A 37 36.45 -17.01 -9.12
C SER A 37 35.91 -17.21 -7.71
N THR A 38 34.64 -16.84 -7.51
CA THR A 38 33.54 -17.59 -6.84
C THR A 38 33.78 -18.52 -5.63
N HIS A 39 34.94 -18.47 -4.96
CA HIS A 39 35.26 -19.33 -3.82
C HIS A 39 34.76 -18.70 -2.52
N TYR A 40 33.53 -19.08 -2.17
CA TYR A 40 32.99 -18.97 -0.83
C TYR A 40 32.94 -20.37 -0.21
N GLU A 41 33.63 -20.59 0.91
CA GLU A 41 33.56 -21.85 1.66
C GLU A 41 32.23 -21.94 2.44
N SER A 42 31.16 -22.35 1.75
CA SER A 42 29.91 -22.73 2.41
C SER A 42 29.98 -24.17 2.94
N LEU A 43 29.71 -24.35 4.23
CA LEU A 43 29.55 -25.67 4.86
C LEU A 43 28.44 -26.50 4.20
N ASN A 44 28.65 -27.81 4.14
CA ASN A 44 27.78 -28.78 3.47
C ASN A 44 26.37 -28.90 4.09
N SER A 45 25.33 -28.96 3.24
CA SER A 45 24.36 -30.07 3.32
C SER A 45 23.45 -30.22 2.08
N VAL A 46 23.67 -31.32 1.35
CA VAL A 46 22.68 -32.25 0.74
C VAL A 46 21.62 -31.72 -0.25
N SER A 47 21.65 -32.36 -1.43
CA SER A 47 20.79 -32.24 -2.61
C SER A 47 19.36 -32.80 -2.47
N ASN A 48 18.43 -32.28 -3.28
CA ASN A 48 17.71 -33.09 -4.29
C ASN A 48 16.94 -32.24 -5.33
N GLU A 49 16.80 -32.80 -6.53
CA GLU A 49 16.15 -32.24 -7.74
C GLU A 49 14.61 -32.47 -7.69
N PHE A 50 13.71 -32.06 -8.61
CA PHE A 50 13.78 -31.76 -10.06
C PHE A 50 12.47 -31.05 -10.52
N LEU A 51 12.51 -30.22 -11.60
CA LEU A 51 11.43 -29.87 -12.60
C LEU A 51 9.99 -29.47 -12.11
N SER A 52 9.16 -28.64 -12.74
CA SER A 52 9.15 -27.64 -13.85
C SER A 52 7.75 -26.94 -13.80
N SER A 53 7.28 -26.00 -14.64
CA SER A 53 7.70 -25.31 -15.88
C SER A 53 7.00 -23.91 -15.93
N PRO A 54 7.30 -22.99 -16.87
CA PRO A 54 6.95 -21.56 -16.71
C PRO A 54 5.60 -21.14 -17.32
N LYS A 55 5.08 -20.00 -16.84
CA LYS A 55 4.18 -19.12 -17.62
C LYS A 55 4.70 -17.69 -17.62
N THR A 56 5.06 -17.22 -18.80
CA THR A 56 5.44 -15.84 -19.10
C THR A 56 4.25 -14.89 -18.93
N LEU A 57 4.49 -13.70 -18.38
CA LEU A 57 3.60 -12.54 -18.54
C LEU A 57 4.34 -11.45 -19.30
N THR A 58 3.65 -10.88 -20.27
CA THR A 58 4.16 -9.98 -21.30
C THR A 58 4.08 -8.51 -20.89
N GLU A 59 4.63 -7.66 -21.75
CA GLU A 59 4.60 -6.20 -21.69
C GLU A 59 3.15 -5.66 -21.57
N ASP A 60 2.75 -5.23 -20.37
CA ASP A 60 1.67 -4.26 -20.12
C ASP A 60 1.67 -3.91 -18.63
N ASN A 61 2.34 -2.82 -18.24
CA ASN A 61 2.18 -2.13 -16.94
C ASN A 61 2.95 -0.80 -16.83
N PHE A 62 2.96 0.01 -17.90
CA PHE A 62 3.40 1.42 -17.86
C PHE A 62 2.22 2.39 -17.86
N SER A 63 1.20 2.10 -17.03
CA SER A 63 0.00 2.94 -16.90
C SER A 63 -0.86 2.60 -15.68
N PHE A 64 -0.37 2.83 -14.44
CA PHE A 64 -1.23 3.00 -13.26
C PHE A 64 -0.53 3.77 -12.12
N ILE A 65 -0.36 5.08 -12.33
CA ILE A 65 -0.15 6.06 -11.25
C ILE A 65 -1.12 7.22 -11.54
N ASN A 66 -1.80 7.69 -10.49
CA ASN A 66 -2.91 8.67 -10.51
C ASN A 66 -4.24 8.14 -11.03
N ASP A 67 -4.97 7.42 -10.17
CA ASP A 67 -6.44 7.46 -10.12
C ASP A 67 -6.91 6.88 -8.77
N PHE A 68 -7.10 7.72 -7.74
CA PHE A 68 -7.95 7.42 -6.56
C PHE A 68 -8.25 8.66 -5.68
N GLU A 69 -8.64 9.78 -6.28
CA GLU A 69 -9.54 10.74 -5.63
C GLU A 69 -10.66 11.11 -6.59
N ASN A 70 -11.85 10.53 -6.38
CA ASN A 70 -13.19 11.12 -6.59
C ASN A 70 -14.26 10.03 -6.45
N SER A 71 -15.02 10.07 -5.35
CA SER A 71 -16.35 9.43 -5.29
C SER A 71 -17.40 10.54 -5.45
N PRO A 72 -18.38 10.40 -6.36
CA PRO A 72 -19.23 11.54 -6.75
C PRO A 72 -20.36 11.80 -5.74
N CYS A 73 -20.10 12.62 -4.71
CA CYS A 73 -21.18 13.22 -3.90
C CYS A 73 -20.81 14.56 -3.21
N GLU A 74 -20.08 15.45 -3.89
CA GLU A 74 -19.87 16.84 -3.43
C GLU A 74 -20.11 17.86 -4.54
N LYS A 75 -21.36 17.93 -5.03
CA LYS A 75 -21.88 19.08 -5.79
C LYS A 75 -23.36 19.31 -5.48
N ASN A 76 -23.62 20.10 -4.44
CA ASN A 76 -24.60 21.19 -4.43
C ASN A 76 -24.63 21.78 -3.01
N ASP A 77 -24.17 23.04 -2.89
CA ASP A 77 -24.91 24.10 -2.21
C ASP A 77 -24.15 25.43 -2.35
N LYS A 78 -24.63 26.26 -3.28
CA LYS A 78 -24.35 27.69 -3.35
C LYS A 78 -25.67 28.42 -3.49
N LEU A 79 -26.27 28.79 -2.36
CA LEU A 79 -27.41 29.69 -2.30
C LEU A 79 -27.22 30.68 -1.16
N ILE A 80 -26.70 31.85 -1.56
CA ILE A 80 -27.08 33.20 -1.14
C ILE A 80 -27.73 33.31 0.26
N GLU A 81 -27.01 33.91 1.19
CA GLU A 81 -27.63 34.95 2.01
C GLU A 81 -26.67 36.12 2.23
N LYS A 82 -27.17 37.34 2.02
CA LYS A 82 -26.46 38.60 2.26
C LYS A 82 -26.96 39.17 3.58
N THR A 83 -26.06 39.39 4.52
CA THR A 83 -26.27 40.40 5.57
C THR A 83 -24.97 41.16 5.81
N LYS A 84 -25.05 42.48 5.65
CA LYS A 84 -24.00 43.41 6.07
C LYS A 84 -24.01 43.49 7.59
N TYR A 85 -22.85 43.60 8.23
CA TYR A 85 -22.62 44.59 9.28
C TYR A 85 -21.15 45.02 9.27
N GLU A 86 -20.90 46.24 9.71
CA GLU A 86 -19.68 46.99 9.42
C GLU A 86 -18.62 46.85 10.52
N ASN A 87 -17.37 47.07 10.08
CA ASN A 87 -16.15 47.36 10.84
C ASN A 87 -16.30 47.69 12.34
N ASN A 88 -15.43 47.06 13.15
CA ASN A 88 -14.40 47.83 13.85
C ASN A 88 -13.16 46.98 14.13
N ASN A 89 -11.99 47.61 14.01
CA ASN A 89 -10.69 46.98 14.21
C ASN A 89 -10.41 46.73 15.70
N ASN A 90 -9.65 45.68 16.00
CA ASN A 90 -8.56 45.70 16.98
C ASN A 90 -7.65 44.47 16.79
N ASP A 91 -6.40 44.58 17.25
CA ASP A 91 -5.28 43.69 16.95
C ASP A 91 -5.33 42.27 17.58
N GLU A 92 -4.38 41.44 17.13
CA GLU A 92 -3.88 40.15 17.65
C GLU A 92 -4.14 38.90 16.80
N SER A 93 -3.29 38.68 15.78
CA SER A 93 -3.27 37.46 14.96
C SER A 93 -2.09 36.51 15.27
N THR A 94 -1.86 36.17 16.54
CA THR A 94 -1.02 35.03 16.94
C THR A 94 -1.61 34.19 18.09
N LYS A 95 -2.78 33.56 17.86
CA LYS A 95 -3.25 32.28 18.48
C LYS A 95 -4.71 31.99 18.05
N LEU A 96 -4.93 31.03 17.14
CA LEU A 96 -6.02 30.03 17.23
C LEU A 96 -5.94 29.03 16.05
N ALA A 97 -5.14 27.97 16.21
CA ALA A 97 -5.14 26.81 15.30
C ALA A 97 -4.76 25.50 16.06
N LYS A 98 -5.22 25.38 17.30
CA LYS A 98 -5.17 24.15 18.11
C LYS A 98 -6.42 24.07 18.97
N ASN A 99 -7.46 23.42 18.43
CA ASN A 99 -8.47 22.64 19.15
C ASN A 99 -9.57 22.22 18.16
N ASN A 100 -9.64 20.92 17.85
CA ASN A 100 -10.87 20.17 17.53
C ASN A 100 -10.50 18.73 17.11
N PHE A 101 -10.03 17.91 18.06
CA PHE A 101 -9.96 16.44 17.90
C PHE A 101 -9.89 15.68 19.25
N ILE A 102 -10.68 16.07 20.26
CA ILE A 102 -10.91 15.23 21.46
C ILE A 102 -12.38 15.30 21.90
N THR A 103 -13.11 14.21 21.65
CA THR A 103 -14.30 13.64 22.34
C THR A 103 -14.81 12.50 21.44
N ASN A 104 -15.11 11.27 21.86
CA ASN A 104 -15.02 10.57 23.15
C ASN A 104 -14.73 9.09 22.88
N ASN A 105 -13.91 8.44 23.72
CA ASN A 105 -14.19 7.14 24.37
C ASN A 105 -12.93 6.59 25.04
N ASN A 106 -13.05 6.26 26.34
CA ASN A 106 -11.93 5.83 27.16
C ASN A 106 -11.47 4.40 26.81
N VAL A 107 -10.21 4.28 26.38
CA VAL A 107 -9.41 3.07 26.53
C VAL A 107 -8.05 3.53 27.05
N ASN A 108 -7.67 3.11 28.27
CA ASN A 108 -6.35 3.41 28.82
C ASN A 108 -5.29 2.65 28.00
N LEU A 109 -4.47 3.40 27.26
CA LEU A 109 -3.25 2.92 26.63
C LEU A 109 -2.09 3.01 27.64
N PRO A 110 -1.14 2.05 27.65
CA PRO A 110 0.13 2.22 28.35
C PRO A 110 0.93 3.39 27.74
N GLU A 111 1.54 4.23 28.59
CA GLU A 111 2.26 5.45 28.18
C GLU A 111 3.45 5.18 27.22
N GLN A 112 3.91 3.93 27.13
CA GLN A 112 5.01 3.50 26.25
C GLN A 112 4.67 3.60 24.75
N VAL A 113 3.40 3.57 24.35
CA VAL A 113 2.99 3.69 22.93
C VAL A 113 2.81 5.16 22.51
N ILE A 114 2.31 6.01 23.40
CA ILE A 114 2.00 7.42 23.08
C ILE A 114 3.28 8.22 22.78
N ASN A 115 4.38 7.93 23.49
CA ASN A 115 5.66 8.60 23.34
C ASN A 115 6.50 8.12 22.14
N LYS A 116 6.11 7.04 21.43
CA LYS A 116 6.74 6.60 20.17
C LYS A 116 6.01 7.08 18.91
N VAL A 117 4.72 7.43 19.01
CA VAL A 117 3.85 7.74 17.85
C VAL A 117 3.66 9.26 17.63
N SER A 118 4.25 10.11 18.49
CA SER A 118 4.12 11.58 18.45
C SER A 118 5.44 12.31 18.17
N GLY A 119 6.23 11.79 17.22
CA GLY A 119 7.61 12.20 16.94
C GLY A 119 7.88 12.79 15.55
N GLU A 120 7.00 13.64 14.98
CA GLU A 120 7.38 14.42 13.80
C GLU A 120 8.27 15.64 14.17
N LYS A 121 9.26 15.92 13.30
CA LYS A 121 10.20 17.06 13.35
C LYS A 121 11.20 17.05 14.51
N LYS A 122 12.22 16.18 14.40
CA LYS A 122 13.63 16.43 14.77
C LYS A 122 14.54 15.28 14.32
N ASN A 123 15.00 15.34 13.06
CA ASN A 123 16.26 14.73 12.60
C ASN A 123 16.57 15.20 11.17
N GLU A 124 16.77 16.51 11.04
CA GLU A 124 17.04 17.20 9.77
C GLU A 124 18.35 18.03 9.89
N LYS A 125 19.33 17.48 10.62
CA LYS A 125 20.59 18.15 10.99
C LYS A 125 21.82 17.23 10.97
N TYR A 126 21.90 16.33 9.98
CA TYR A 126 23.10 15.51 9.76
C TYR A 126 23.70 15.56 8.35
N TYR A 127 23.15 16.39 7.45
CA TYR A 127 23.74 16.69 6.14
C TYR A 127 23.71 18.19 5.75
N ASP A 128 23.72 19.09 6.74
CA ASP A 128 24.08 20.50 6.52
C ASP A 128 25.60 20.65 6.74
N ASN A 129 26.39 20.37 5.69
CA ASN A 129 27.72 20.94 5.40
C ASN A 129 28.46 20.18 4.28
N VAL A 130 27.90 20.17 3.07
CA VAL A 130 28.73 20.10 1.85
C VAL A 130 28.26 21.17 0.88
N ILE A 131 28.75 22.39 1.06
CA ILE A 131 28.73 23.40 0.00
C ILE A 131 29.74 22.92 -1.05
N ILE A 132 29.28 22.14 -2.03
CA ILE A 132 30.06 21.89 -3.23
C ILE A 132 30.04 23.19 -4.02
N ASN A 133 31.16 23.92 -4.02
CA ASN A 133 31.35 25.02 -4.94
C ASN A 133 31.09 24.53 -6.36
N GLU A 134 30.28 25.26 -7.12
CA GLU A 134 30.10 25.05 -8.56
C GLU A 134 31.41 25.36 -9.29
N GLN A 135 32.33 24.39 -9.34
CA GLN A 135 33.41 24.41 -10.31
C GLN A 135 32.89 23.92 -11.66
N PRO A 136 33.17 24.61 -12.78
CA PRO A 136 32.57 24.27 -14.05
C PRO A 136 33.04 22.90 -14.56
N ILE A 137 32.09 22.11 -15.06
CA ILE A 137 32.27 20.80 -15.72
C ILE A 137 33.33 20.82 -16.84
N ASN A 138 33.73 22.01 -17.33
CA ASN A 138 34.72 22.20 -18.37
C ASN A 138 36.18 21.92 -17.94
N GLU A 139 36.58 22.12 -16.68
CA GLU A 139 37.96 21.76 -16.24
C GLU A 139 38.19 20.24 -16.28
N ILE A 140 37.12 19.44 -16.18
CA ILE A 140 37.17 17.97 -16.32
C ILE A 140 37.42 17.56 -17.79
N LEU A 141 37.19 18.44 -18.78
CA LEU A 141 37.41 18.12 -20.20
C LEU A 141 38.85 18.39 -20.70
N GLU A 142 39.56 19.39 -20.18
CA GLU A 142 40.90 19.73 -20.70
C GLU A 142 42.01 18.77 -20.22
N ASN A 143 41.84 18.12 -19.06
CA ASN A 143 42.78 17.10 -18.56
C ASN A 143 42.63 15.72 -19.26
N THR A 144 42.07 15.67 -20.46
CA THR A 144 41.96 14.44 -21.29
C THR A 144 43.31 13.84 -21.71
N LYS A 145 44.43 14.55 -21.55
CA LYS A 145 45.79 13.98 -21.69
C LYS A 145 46.26 13.26 -20.41
N GLU A 146 46.00 13.84 -19.23
CA GLU A 146 46.29 13.17 -17.95
C GLU A 146 45.40 11.94 -17.73
N ILE A 147 44.13 12.00 -18.14
CA ILE A 147 43.22 10.84 -18.11
C ILE A 147 43.76 9.69 -18.97
N LYS A 148 44.29 9.97 -20.17
CA LYS A 148 44.93 8.94 -21.04
C LYS A 148 46.20 8.34 -20.44
N GLN A 149 46.91 9.10 -19.61
CA GLN A 149 48.10 8.63 -18.90
C GLN A 149 47.75 7.90 -17.60
N THR A 150 46.62 8.24 -16.99
CA THR A 150 45.99 7.51 -15.88
C THR A 150 45.51 6.15 -16.37
N ILE A 151 44.78 6.07 -17.49
CA ILE A 151 44.26 4.81 -18.07
C ILE A 151 45.38 3.78 -18.34
N LYS A 152 46.60 4.23 -18.70
CA LYS A 152 47.74 3.33 -18.88
C LYS A 152 48.23 2.63 -17.61
N ASN A 153 47.86 3.14 -16.44
CA ASN A 153 47.96 2.48 -15.13
C ASN A 153 46.57 2.50 -14.45
N GLY A 154 45.51 2.28 -15.24
CA GLY A 154 44.13 2.71 -14.94
C GLY A 154 43.49 1.99 -13.76
N ASP A 155 43.55 2.62 -12.59
CA ASP A 155 42.95 2.13 -11.35
C ASP A 155 41.48 1.76 -11.53
N LEU A 156 41.20 0.44 -11.57
CA LEU A 156 39.86 -0.14 -11.73
C LEU A 156 38.89 0.39 -10.66
N ASN A 157 39.40 0.70 -9.46
CA ASN A 157 38.60 1.28 -8.39
C ASN A 157 38.03 2.66 -8.78
N LYS A 158 38.78 3.48 -9.52
CA LYS A 158 38.28 4.77 -10.02
C LYS A 158 37.10 4.57 -10.98
N ILE A 159 37.22 3.65 -11.94
CA ILE A 159 36.15 3.33 -12.90
C ILE A 159 34.90 2.82 -12.16
N MET A 160 35.09 1.95 -11.17
CA MET A 160 33.98 1.44 -10.37
C MET A 160 33.31 2.54 -9.52
N ASN A 161 34.09 3.46 -8.94
CA ASN A 161 33.56 4.63 -8.22
C ASN A 161 32.78 5.57 -9.16
N ASP A 162 33.27 5.83 -10.37
CA ASP A 162 32.58 6.65 -11.38
C ASP A 162 31.24 6.00 -11.80
N ILE A 163 31.21 4.67 -11.98
CA ILE A 163 29.98 3.90 -12.26
C ILE A 163 29.00 3.94 -11.08
N TYR A 164 29.49 3.79 -9.86
CA TYR A 164 28.67 3.87 -8.65
C TYR A 164 28.05 5.28 -8.52
N PHE A 165 28.82 6.33 -8.75
CA PHE A 165 28.35 7.72 -8.77
C PHE A 165 27.26 7.97 -9.82
N LEU A 166 27.38 7.38 -11.03
CA LEU A 166 26.34 7.46 -12.06
C LEU A 166 24.98 6.90 -11.61
N CYS A 167 24.93 6.00 -10.62
CA CYS A 167 23.66 5.45 -10.13
C CYS A 167 22.79 6.50 -9.41
N PHE A 168 23.39 7.61 -8.94
CA PHE A 168 22.72 8.74 -8.27
C PHE A 168 22.29 9.84 -9.26
N HIS A 169 22.27 9.55 -10.56
CA HIS A 169 21.87 10.47 -11.61
C HIS A 169 20.82 9.84 -12.53
N LYS A 170 19.76 10.59 -12.86
CA LYS A 170 18.64 10.15 -13.72
C LYS A 170 19.08 9.37 -14.98
N ASN A 171 19.96 9.94 -15.79
CA ASN A 171 20.39 9.30 -17.04
C ASN A 171 21.37 8.13 -16.78
N GLY A 172 22.11 8.18 -15.67
CA GLY A 172 23.05 7.14 -15.28
C GLY A 172 22.34 5.91 -14.72
N CYS A 173 21.36 6.06 -13.83
CA CYS A 173 20.57 4.93 -13.34
C CYS A 173 19.83 4.21 -14.48
N GLU A 174 19.25 4.95 -15.44
CA GLU A 174 18.62 4.37 -16.64
C GLU A 174 19.62 3.55 -17.49
N TYR A 175 20.84 4.07 -17.69
CA TYR A 175 21.91 3.36 -18.41
C TYR A 175 22.33 2.08 -17.69
N ILE A 176 22.56 2.14 -16.37
CA ILE A 176 22.96 1.00 -15.55
C ILE A 176 21.87 -0.07 -15.53
N ILE A 177 20.59 0.30 -15.32
CA ILE A 177 19.45 -0.64 -15.35
C ILE A 177 19.34 -1.32 -16.72
N LYS A 178 19.58 -0.58 -17.82
CA LYS A 178 19.61 -1.18 -19.16
C LYS A 178 20.75 -2.21 -19.28
N LYS A 179 21.95 -1.86 -18.82
CA LYS A 179 23.13 -2.75 -18.84
C LYS A 179 22.95 -4.02 -17.99
N LEU A 180 22.29 -3.92 -16.85
CA LEU A 180 21.96 -5.08 -16.01
C LEU A 180 21.02 -6.09 -16.69
N LYS A 181 20.22 -5.64 -17.66
CA LYS A 181 19.34 -6.50 -18.49
C LYS A 181 20.03 -7.12 -19.71
N GLU A 182 21.22 -6.65 -20.08
CA GLU A 182 21.99 -7.24 -21.19
C GLU A 182 22.56 -8.62 -20.79
N ASN A 183 23.02 -9.39 -21.78
CA ASN A 183 23.72 -10.66 -21.56
C ASN A 183 24.99 -10.45 -20.72
N ASP A 184 25.52 -11.55 -20.17
CA ASP A 184 26.74 -11.46 -19.37
C ASP A 184 27.93 -10.98 -20.20
N THR A 185 28.63 -9.98 -19.68
CA THR A 185 29.73 -9.26 -20.33
C THR A 185 30.67 -8.71 -19.26
N ALA A 186 31.94 -8.49 -19.60
CA ALA A 186 32.88 -7.89 -18.66
C ALA A 186 32.45 -6.48 -18.19
N GLU A 187 31.81 -5.69 -19.06
CA GLU A 187 31.19 -4.40 -18.70
C GLU A 187 30.12 -4.59 -17.61
N LYS A 188 29.23 -5.57 -17.78
CA LYS A 188 28.22 -5.93 -16.78
C LYS A 188 28.86 -6.39 -15.46
N GLN A 189 29.94 -7.16 -15.50
CA GLN A 189 30.64 -7.61 -14.29
C GLN A 189 31.32 -6.45 -13.55
N ILE A 190 31.91 -5.48 -14.26
CA ILE A 190 32.44 -4.24 -13.66
C ILE A 190 31.29 -3.46 -13.00
N ILE A 191 30.14 -3.31 -13.67
CA ILE A 191 28.95 -2.66 -13.11
C ILE A 191 28.48 -3.38 -11.83
N LEU A 192 28.32 -4.70 -11.86
CA LEU A 192 27.91 -5.51 -10.70
C LEU A 192 28.88 -5.34 -9.51
N ASN A 193 30.18 -5.32 -9.75
CA ASN A 193 31.15 -5.06 -8.69
C ASN A 193 31.07 -3.60 -8.18
N SER A 194 30.76 -2.64 -9.05
CA SER A 194 30.59 -1.22 -8.68
C SER A 194 29.40 -1.00 -7.75
N LEU A 195 28.28 -1.70 -7.97
CA LEU A 195 27.08 -1.59 -7.13
C LEU A 195 27.29 -2.06 -5.69
N LEU A 196 28.34 -2.83 -5.43
CA LEU A 196 28.70 -3.37 -4.11
C LEU A 196 29.70 -2.49 -3.34
N ILE A 197 30.09 -1.33 -3.89
CA ILE A 197 30.91 -0.36 -3.15
C ILE A 197 30.17 0.14 -1.91
N ASP A 198 28.89 0.52 -2.06
CA ASP A 198 28.05 0.94 -0.93
C ASP A 198 26.53 0.75 -1.24
N PRO A 199 25.99 -0.48 -1.16
CA PRO A 199 24.57 -0.73 -1.39
C PRO A 199 23.64 0.07 -0.46
N LYS A 200 23.96 0.19 0.83
CA LYS A 200 23.11 0.87 1.83
C LYS A 200 22.84 2.35 1.47
N SER A 201 23.77 3.05 0.82
CA SER A 201 23.58 4.43 0.34
C SER A 201 22.80 4.50 -0.99
N LEU A 202 22.88 3.45 -1.82
CA LEU A 202 22.12 3.31 -3.06
C LEU A 202 20.62 3.06 -2.79
N CYS A 203 20.31 2.26 -1.76
CA CYS A 203 18.95 1.81 -1.41
C CYS A 203 17.92 2.93 -1.13
N PRO A 204 18.25 4.01 -0.38
CA PRO A 204 17.31 5.10 -0.10
C PRO A 204 17.27 6.19 -1.18
N ASP A 205 18.18 6.22 -2.15
CA ASP A 205 18.26 7.31 -3.13
C ASP A 205 17.10 7.32 -4.16
N MET A 206 16.73 8.50 -4.64
CA MET A 206 15.65 8.69 -5.61
C MET A 206 15.93 8.07 -7.00
N TYR A 207 17.19 7.90 -7.39
CA TYR A 207 17.61 7.23 -8.62
C TYR A 207 18.25 5.87 -8.34
N GLY A 208 19.12 5.82 -7.33
CA GLY A 208 19.83 4.62 -6.90
C GLY A 208 18.90 3.47 -6.50
N SER A 209 17.76 3.78 -5.87
CA SER A 209 16.78 2.75 -5.49
C SER A 209 16.20 1.98 -6.69
N TYR A 210 16.13 2.56 -7.89
CA TYR A 210 15.73 1.85 -9.10
C TYR A 210 16.83 0.88 -9.57
N VAL A 211 18.10 1.28 -9.45
CA VAL A 211 19.25 0.40 -9.73
C VAL A 211 19.27 -0.77 -8.74
N ALA A 212 19.14 -0.47 -7.45
CA ALA A 212 19.07 -1.48 -6.38
C ALA A 212 17.89 -2.45 -6.59
N GLN A 213 16.72 -1.97 -7.01
CA GLN A 213 15.57 -2.85 -7.32
C GLN A 213 15.86 -3.77 -8.52
N SER A 214 16.57 -3.27 -9.54
CA SER A 214 16.91 -4.07 -10.73
C SER A 214 17.92 -5.21 -10.47
N VAL A 215 18.68 -5.15 -9.38
CA VAL A 215 19.49 -6.30 -8.89
C VAL A 215 18.61 -7.52 -8.64
N PHE A 216 17.40 -7.31 -8.10
CA PHE A 216 16.46 -8.38 -7.79
C PHE A 216 15.71 -8.91 -9.02
N ASP A 217 15.92 -8.34 -10.22
CA ASP A 217 15.49 -8.91 -11.51
C ASP A 217 16.56 -9.81 -12.16
N LEU A 218 17.77 -9.88 -11.59
CA LEU A 218 18.84 -10.77 -12.10
C LEU A 218 18.50 -12.25 -11.86
N LYS A 219 19.13 -13.13 -12.63
CA LYS A 219 19.05 -14.60 -12.45
C LYS A 219 20.10 -15.15 -11.48
N ASP A 220 21.07 -14.33 -11.08
CA ASP A 220 22.14 -14.72 -10.17
C ASP A 220 21.67 -14.52 -8.72
N GLU A 221 21.16 -15.60 -8.11
CA GLU A 221 20.71 -15.57 -6.72
C GLU A 221 21.86 -15.24 -5.75
N LYS A 222 23.08 -15.75 -5.99
CA LYS A 222 24.23 -15.47 -5.11
C LYS A 222 24.60 -13.99 -5.11
N TYR A 223 24.46 -13.32 -6.26
CA TYR A 223 24.66 -11.88 -6.34
C TYR A 223 23.57 -11.11 -5.57
N LYS A 224 22.29 -11.49 -5.69
CA LYS A 224 21.21 -10.87 -4.89
C LYS A 224 21.44 -11.04 -3.39
N GLU A 225 21.86 -12.22 -2.98
CA GLU A 225 22.16 -12.58 -1.60
C GLU A 225 23.32 -11.71 -1.06
N ARG A 226 24.47 -11.66 -1.76
CA ARG A 226 25.60 -10.77 -1.43
C ARG A 226 25.20 -9.30 -1.35
N PHE A 227 24.40 -8.82 -2.31
CA PHE A 227 23.90 -7.44 -2.30
C PHE A 227 22.92 -7.17 -1.13
N THR A 228 22.22 -8.20 -0.65
CA THR A 228 21.30 -8.10 0.50
C THR A 228 22.05 -8.01 1.82
N ASP A 229 23.13 -8.78 2.00
CA ASP A 229 23.92 -8.76 3.24
C ASP A 229 24.46 -7.36 3.57
N GLU A 230 24.90 -6.60 2.55
CA GLU A 230 25.42 -5.23 2.68
C GLU A 230 24.40 -4.21 3.22
N PHE A 231 23.10 -4.39 2.95
CA PHE A 231 22.05 -3.53 3.50
C PHE A 231 21.24 -4.17 4.64
N LEU A 232 21.48 -5.43 5.00
CA LEU A 232 20.64 -6.19 5.94
C LEU A 232 20.47 -5.47 7.28
N LYS A 233 21.55 -4.93 7.85
CA LYS A 233 21.50 -4.15 9.11
C LYS A 233 20.82 -2.78 9.00
N HIS A 234 20.48 -2.35 7.79
CA HIS A 234 19.74 -1.12 7.50
C HIS A 234 18.26 -1.40 7.15
N THR A 235 17.81 -2.65 7.13
CA THR A 235 16.43 -3.06 6.77
C THR A 235 15.35 -2.30 7.54
N SER A 236 15.55 -2.04 8.84
CA SER A 236 14.67 -1.21 9.67
C SER A 236 14.48 0.20 9.13
N PHE A 237 15.58 0.89 8.79
CA PHE A 237 15.57 2.23 8.21
C PHE A 237 14.93 2.21 6.81
N LEU A 238 15.35 1.28 5.95
CA LEU A 238 14.85 1.17 4.57
C LEU A 238 13.36 0.89 4.53
N THR A 239 12.83 0.08 5.46
CA THR A 239 11.39 -0.20 5.60
C THR A 239 10.55 1.05 5.89
N LEU A 240 11.13 2.03 6.61
CA LEU A 240 10.50 3.33 6.85
C LEU A 240 10.76 4.34 5.72
N HIS A 241 11.78 4.13 4.87
CA HIS A 241 12.13 5.05 3.78
C HIS A 241 11.17 4.93 2.58
N THR A 242 10.86 6.07 1.94
CA THR A 242 9.91 6.14 0.80
C THR A 242 10.38 5.34 -0.42
N TYR A 243 11.68 5.35 -0.69
CA TYR A 243 12.30 4.54 -1.75
C TYR A 243 12.75 3.16 -1.25
N GLY A 244 13.32 3.10 -0.04
CA GLY A 244 13.84 1.86 0.54
C GLY A 244 12.76 0.79 0.76
N CYS A 245 11.52 1.18 1.07
CA CYS A 245 10.44 0.22 1.30
C CYS A 245 10.07 -0.56 0.03
N ARG A 246 10.30 0.03 -1.16
CA ARG A 246 10.10 -0.62 -2.47
C ARG A 246 11.17 -1.66 -2.72
N LEU A 247 12.42 -1.35 -2.37
CA LEU A 247 13.52 -2.31 -2.40
C LEU A 247 13.22 -3.51 -1.49
N ILE A 248 12.92 -3.28 -0.21
CA ILE A 248 12.64 -4.39 0.73
C ILE A 248 11.47 -5.26 0.25
N GLN A 249 10.41 -4.68 -0.31
CA GLN A 249 9.33 -5.45 -0.94
C GLN A 249 9.84 -6.31 -2.11
N LYS A 250 10.65 -5.75 -3.01
CA LYS A 250 11.23 -6.46 -4.15
C LYS A 250 12.20 -7.58 -3.74
N SER A 251 13.00 -7.35 -2.70
CA SER A 251 13.88 -8.36 -2.09
C SER A 251 13.06 -9.52 -1.51
N LEU A 252 11.98 -9.21 -0.76
CA LEU A 252 11.05 -10.20 -0.22
C LEU A 252 10.33 -11.02 -1.30
N GLU A 253 10.06 -10.44 -2.48
CA GLU A 253 9.52 -11.20 -3.62
C GLU A 253 10.55 -12.17 -4.22
N SER A 254 11.76 -11.68 -4.48
CA SER A 254 12.74 -12.35 -5.35
C SER A 254 13.68 -13.34 -4.64
N LEU A 255 13.99 -13.14 -3.36
CA LEU A 255 15.00 -13.93 -2.63
C LEU A 255 14.54 -15.33 -2.22
N SER A 256 15.49 -16.16 -1.78
CA SER A 256 15.24 -17.44 -1.10
C SER A 256 14.56 -17.24 0.27
N ASN A 257 13.78 -18.23 0.72
CA ASN A 257 13.06 -18.15 2.02
C ASN A 257 14.00 -17.90 3.21
N GLU A 258 15.25 -18.38 3.15
CA GLU A 258 16.27 -18.08 4.16
C GLU A 258 16.51 -16.56 4.28
N TYR A 259 16.76 -15.89 3.15
CA TYR A 259 16.99 -14.45 3.15
C TYR A 259 15.73 -13.63 3.45
N LYS A 260 14.54 -14.09 3.05
CA LYS A 260 13.29 -13.45 3.49
C LYS A 260 13.16 -13.50 5.02
N CYS A 261 13.53 -14.61 5.64
CA CYS A 261 13.59 -14.75 7.09
C CYS A 261 14.68 -13.89 7.74
N LYS A 262 15.87 -13.73 7.11
CA LYS A 262 16.90 -12.78 7.57
C LYS A 262 16.37 -11.34 7.57
N ILE A 263 15.75 -10.90 6.48
CA ILE A 263 15.11 -9.56 6.37
C ILE A 263 14.03 -9.39 7.44
N PHE A 264 13.16 -10.39 7.64
CA PHE A 264 12.13 -10.33 8.68
C PHE A 264 12.72 -10.27 10.10
N LYS A 265 13.84 -10.95 10.36
CA LYS A 265 14.50 -10.96 11.68
C LYS A 265 15.01 -9.58 12.09
N GLU A 266 15.38 -8.72 11.15
CA GLU A 266 15.74 -7.32 11.42
C GLU A 266 14.52 -6.42 11.69
N LEU A 267 13.28 -6.93 11.52
CA LEU A 267 12.03 -6.20 11.72
C LEU A 267 11.16 -6.73 12.88
N GLU A 268 11.35 -7.99 13.30
CA GLU A 268 10.37 -8.69 14.15
C GLU A 268 10.20 -8.09 15.56
N ASP A 269 11.23 -7.42 16.09
CA ASP A 269 11.23 -6.86 17.44
C ASP A 269 10.43 -5.54 17.59
N ASP A 270 10.08 -4.84 16.50
CA ASP A 270 9.31 -3.57 16.53
C ASP A 270 8.19 -3.52 15.45
N LEU A 271 7.59 -4.67 15.15
CA LEU A 271 6.56 -4.85 14.10
C LEU A 271 5.43 -3.80 14.14
N ILE A 272 5.01 -3.36 15.33
CA ILE A 272 3.94 -2.37 15.47
C ILE A 272 4.29 -1.02 14.84
N THR A 273 5.55 -0.58 14.93
CA THR A 273 6.04 0.64 14.27
C THR A 273 5.88 0.52 12.76
N TYR A 274 6.29 -0.61 12.17
CA TYR A 274 6.19 -0.84 10.73
C TYR A 274 4.73 -0.97 10.27
N ILE A 275 3.88 -1.71 10.99
CA ILE A 275 2.44 -1.85 10.70
C ILE A 275 1.73 -0.48 10.68
N CYS A 276 2.12 0.42 11.58
CA CYS A 276 1.55 1.77 11.68
C CYS A 276 2.22 2.83 10.79
N HIS A 277 3.29 2.50 10.06
CA HIS A 277 3.99 3.45 9.21
C HIS A 277 3.47 3.50 7.76
N GLN A 278 3.43 4.69 7.16
CA GLN A 278 2.98 4.91 5.77
C GLN A 278 3.75 4.09 4.72
N ASN A 279 5.04 3.84 4.95
CA ASN A 279 5.87 2.99 4.09
C ASN A 279 5.96 1.54 4.63
N GLY A 280 6.06 1.38 5.95
CA GLY A 280 6.33 0.08 6.58
C GLY A 280 5.17 -0.91 6.44
N ASN A 281 3.94 -0.42 6.40
CA ASN A 281 2.75 -1.28 6.25
C ASN A 281 2.73 -2.06 4.94
N HIS A 282 3.40 -1.56 3.89
CA HIS A 282 3.54 -2.24 2.61
C HIS A 282 4.55 -3.39 2.70
N VAL A 283 5.67 -3.18 3.41
CA VAL A 283 6.64 -4.23 3.71
C VAL A 283 6.01 -5.32 4.59
N VAL A 284 5.27 -4.96 5.64
CA VAL A 284 4.61 -5.98 6.50
C VAL A 284 3.50 -6.72 5.75
N GLN A 285 2.74 -6.06 4.87
CA GLN A 285 1.82 -6.77 3.96
C GLN A 285 2.58 -7.76 3.06
N LYS A 286 3.72 -7.36 2.48
CA LYS A 286 4.56 -8.26 1.69
C LYS A 286 5.08 -9.43 2.51
N CYS A 287 5.50 -9.21 3.76
CA CYS A 287 5.88 -10.28 4.69
C CYS A 287 4.74 -11.32 4.86
N VAL A 288 3.48 -10.89 5.02
CA VAL A 288 2.33 -11.81 5.08
C VAL A 288 2.11 -12.56 3.75
N GLU A 289 2.44 -11.95 2.61
CA GLU A 289 2.33 -12.60 1.28
C GLU A 289 3.35 -13.69 1.00
N VAL A 290 4.58 -13.57 1.50
CA VAL A 290 5.73 -14.36 1.00
C VAL A 290 6.52 -15.15 2.06
N LEU A 291 6.27 -14.92 3.36
CA LEU A 291 7.01 -15.62 4.41
C LEU A 291 6.39 -16.98 4.77
N PRO A 292 7.18 -17.91 5.34
CA PRO A 292 6.66 -19.12 5.95
C PRO A 292 5.63 -18.84 7.05
N SER A 293 4.67 -19.76 7.26
CA SER A 293 3.57 -19.61 8.22
C SER A 293 4.03 -19.16 9.61
N LYS A 294 5.14 -19.71 10.13
CA LYS A 294 5.70 -19.37 11.45
C LYS A 294 5.98 -17.87 11.63
N ASN A 295 6.44 -17.18 10.59
CA ASN A 295 6.70 -15.74 10.64
C ASN A 295 5.39 -14.94 10.55
N ILE A 296 4.41 -15.43 9.78
CA ILE A 296 3.05 -14.87 9.76
C ILE A 296 2.41 -15.00 11.14
N ASP A 297 2.62 -16.11 11.85
CA ASP A 297 2.15 -16.29 13.24
C ASP A 297 2.75 -15.27 14.21
N THR A 298 4.03 -14.87 14.05
CA THR A 298 4.63 -13.76 14.80
C THR A 298 3.91 -12.43 14.53
N ILE A 299 3.59 -12.13 13.26
CA ILE A 299 2.80 -10.93 12.90
C ILE A 299 1.39 -10.99 13.51
N ILE A 300 0.76 -12.18 13.50
CA ILE A 300 -0.56 -12.41 14.09
C ILE A 300 -0.53 -12.19 15.61
N ASN A 301 0.53 -12.63 16.32
CA ASN A 301 0.64 -12.41 17.77
C ASN A 301 0.51 -10.92 18.14
N ILE A 302 1.25 -10.04 17.44
CA ILE A 302 1.18 -8.58 17.60
C ILE A 302 -0.21 -8.06 17.22
N ILE A 303 -0.79 -8.56 16.13
CA ILE A 303 -2.13 -8.14 15.70
C ILE A 303 -3.21 -8.55 16.70
N GLU A 304 -3.08 -9.70 17.34
CA GLU A 304 -4.04 -10.19 18.33
C GLU A 304 -4.02 -9.36 19.62
N GLU A 305 -2.85 -8.89 20.04
CA GLU A 305 -2.67 -7.98 21.19
C GLU A 305 -3.32 -6.61 20.91
N TYR A 306 -3.07 -6.03 19.72
CA TYR A 306 -3.52 -4.68 19.35
C TYR A 306 -4.77 -4.66 18.44
N LEU A 307 -5.54 -5.75 18.36
CA LEU A 307 -6.52 -5.99 17.28
C LEU A 307 -7.54 -4.86 17.09
N SER A 308 -8.05 -4.28 18.17
CA SER A 308 -9.06 -3.21 18.09
C SER A 308 -8.49 -1.92 17.50
N PHE A 309 -7.26 -1.58 17.90
CA PHE A 309 -6.53 -0.41 17.44
C PHE A 309 -6.14 -0.60 15.96
N LEU A 310 -5.48 -1.71 15.63
CA LEU A 310 -5.00 -1.97 14.28
C LEU A 310 -6.14 -2.12 13.27
N SER A 311 -7.24 -2.79 13.63
CA SER A 311 -8.44 -2.87 12.76
C SER A 311 -9.08 -1.50 12.49
N SER A 312 -8.90 -0.54 13.41
CA SER A 312 -9.37 0.84 13.29
C SER A 312 -8.33 1.79 12.69
N HIS A 313 -7.12 1.31 12.38
CA HIS A 313 -6.00 2.10 11.90
C HIS A 313 -5.94 2.16 10.37
N ALA A 314 -5.58 3.32 9.80
CA ALA A 314 -5.58 3.55 8.36
C ALA A 314 -4.72 2.53 7.59
N TYR A 315 -3.56 2.19 8.14
CA TYR A 315 -2.65 1.19 7.58
C TYR A 315 -2.81 -0.18 8.24
N GLY A 316 -3.02 -0.22 9.56
CA GLY A 316 -3.10 -1.47 10.34
C GLY A 316 -4.21 -2.40 9.85
N CYS A 317 -5.34 -1.84 9.45
CA CYS A 317 -6.47 -2.62 8.94
C CYS A 317 -6.12 -3.39 7.66
N ARG A 318 -5.12 -2.97 6.89
CA ARG A 318 -4.70 -3.63 5.64
C ARG A 318 -3.97 -4.95 5.93
N ILE A 319 -3.13 -5.00 6.97
CA ILE A 319 -2.45 -6.23 7.37
C ILE A 319 -3.48 -7.25 7.90
N VAL A 320 -4.43 -6.81 8.72
CA VAL A 320 -5.52 -7.68 9.20
C VAL A 320 -6.37 -8.23 8.05
N GLN A 321 -6.72 -7.37 7.07
CA GLN A 321 -7.41 -7.82 5.85
C GLN A 321 -6.57 -8.81 5.04
N ARG A 322 -5.25 -8.60 4.92
CA ARG A 322 -4.37 -9.53 4.19
C ARG A 322 -4.32 -10.91 4.84
N ILE A 323 -4.27 -11.00 6.16
CA ILE A 323 -4.31 -12.28 6.88
C ILE A 323 -5.63 -13.02 6.62
N TYR A 324 -6.76 -12.31 6.51
CA TYR A 324 -8.02 -12.92 6.07
C TYR A 324 -7.98 -13.43 4.62
N GLU A 325 -7.24 -12.77 3.73
CA GLU A 325 -7.21 -13.10 2.30
C GLU A 325 -6.38 -14.34 1.98
N ILE A 326 -5.27 -14.58 2.70
CA ILE A 326 -4.28 -15.61 2.38
C ILE A 326 -3.79 -16.45 3.57
N GLY A 327 -4.20 -16.14 4.80
CA GLY A 327 -3.84 -16.90 6.00
C GLY A 327 -4.46 -18.31 6.01
N THR A 328 -3.87 -19.21 6.80
CA THR A 328 -4.44 -20.56 6.98
C THR A 328 -5.79 -20.49 7.73
N PRO A 329 -6.66 -21.52 7.63
CA PRO A 329 -7.90 -21.57 8.39
C PRO A 329 -7.70 -21.41 9.91
N GLU A 330 -6.59 -21.91 10.45
CA GLU A 330 -6.22 -21.75 11.86
C GLU A 330 -5.89 -20.29 12.19
N GLN A 331 -5.08 -19.62 11.37
CA GLN A 331 -4.74 -18.21 11.51
C GLN A 331 -5.96 -17.29 11.41
N ILE A 332 -6.86 -17.58 10.47
CA ILE A 332 -8.15 -16.89 10.31
C ILE A 332 -9.02 -17.06 11.56
N ASN A 333 -9.09 -18.28 12.11
CA ASN A 333 -9.89 -18.56 13.31
C ASN A 333 -9.37 -17.87 14.58
N ARG A 334 -8.05 -17.78 14.76
CA ARG A 334 -7.42 -16.99 15.83
C ARG A 334 -7.92 -15.53 15.84
N LEU A 335 -8.01 -14.90 14.66
CA LEU A 335 -8.56 -13.55 14.53
C LEU A 335 -10.07 -13.50 14.78
N ASN A 336 -10.83 -14.52 14.33
CA ASN A 336 -12.28 -14.59 14.49
C ASN A 336 -12.73 -14.53 15.95
N ASP A 337 -12.12 -15.34 16.81
CA ASP A 337 -12.42 -15.42 18.26
C ASP A 337 -12.27 -14.08 19.00
N LYS A 338 -11.48 -13.16 18.43
CA LYS A 338 -11.17 -11.84 18.97
C LYS A 338 -11.89 -10.70 18.25
N ILE A 339 -12.24 -10.83 16.97
CA ILE A 339 -12.91 -9.78 16.19
C ILE A 339 -14.43 -9.79 16.34
N ILE A 340 -15.06 -10.96 16.52
CA ILE A 340 -16.53 -11.07 16.70
C ILE A 340 -16.97 -10.28 17.96
N LYS A 341 -16.15 -10.35 19.02
CA LYS A 341 -16.31 -9.57 20.27
C LYS A 341 -16.13 -8.05 20.07
N LYS A 342 -15.75 -7.60 18.87
CA LYS A 342 -15.51 -6.20 18.48
C LYS A 342 -16.43 -5.77 17.33
N ILE A 343 -17.64 -6.35 17.23
CA ILE A 343 -18.58 -6.09 16.12
C ILE A 343 -18.92 -4.61 15.92
N HIS A 344 -18.81 -3.77 16.96
CA HIS A 344 -18.95 -2.31 16.87
C HIS A 344 -18.05 -1.66 15.81
N LEU A 345 -16.95 -2.31 15.42
CA LEU A 345 -16.05 -1.87 14.34
C LEU A 345 -16.72 -1.78 12.96
N ILE A 346 -17.91 -2.35 12.73
CA ILE A 346 -18.71 -2.08 11.52
C ILE A 346 -19.03 -0.59 11.34
N LYS A 347 -19.02 0.20 12.42
CA LYS A 347 -19.25 1.65 12.41
C LYS A 347 -17.95 2.45 12.19
N ASN A 348 -16.78 1.81 12.18
CA ASN A 348 -15.48 2.48 11.99
C ASN A 348 -15.13 2.59 10.49
N ARG A 349 -14.54 3.73 10.07
CA ARG A 349 -14.17 4.03 8.67
C ARG A 349 -13.19 3.03 8.03
N TYR A 350 -12.39 2.34 8.84
CA TYR A 350 -11.44 1.29 8.44
C TYR A 350 -11.91 -0.09 8.92
N GLY A 351 -12.38 -0.19 10.17
CA GLY A 351 -12.81 -1.45 10.79
C GLY A 351 -13.97 -2.14 10.09
N ASN A 352 -14.83 -1.41 9.38
CA ASN A 352 -15.91 -2.01 8.59
C ASN A 352 -15.38 -2.96 7.51
N TYR A 353 -14.20 -2.69 6.92
CA TYR A 353 -13.59 -3.58 5.93
C TYR A 353 -13.03 -4.86 6.58
N VAL A 354 -12.51 -4.77 7.80
CA VAL A 354 -12.04 -5.94 8.57
C VAL A 354 -13.22 -6.87 8.90
N ILE A 355 -14.37 -6.34 9.35
CA ILE A 355 -15.56 -7.16 9.58
C ILE A 355 -16.10 -7.75 8.27
N GLN A 356 -16.04 -7.01 7.16
CA GLN A 356 -16.41 -7.51 5.83
C GLN A 356 -15.49 -8.63 5.31
N LYS A 357 -14.22 -8.66 5.72
CA LYS A 357 -13.29 -9.77 5.43
C LYS A 357 -13.53 -10.96 6.35
N CYS A 358 -13.72 -10.72 7.65
CA CYS A 358 -14.14 -11.77 8.58
C CYS A 358 -15.43 -12.48 8.10
N PHE A 359 -16.47 -11.74 7.69
CA PHE A 359 -17.69 -12.32 7.12
C PHE A 359 -17.47 -13.08 5.80
N GLU A 360 -16.50 -12.66 4.98
CA GLU A 360 -16.23 -13.27 3.68
C GLU A 360 -15.50 -14.61 3.83
N TYR A 361 -14.40 -14.63 4.59
CA TYR A 361 -13.45 -15.74 4.66
C TYR A 361 -13.69 -16.73 5.81
N SER A 362 -14.50 -16.38 6.81
CA SER A 362 -14.80 -17.30 7.93
C SER A 362 -15.88 -18.33 7.60
N ASP A 363 -16.06 -19.29 8.51
CA ASP A 363 -17.09 -20.32 8.43
C ASP A 363 -18.54 -19.77 8.57
N ASP A 364 -19.50 -20.68 8.46
CA ASP A 364 -20.91 -20.34 8.55
C ASP A 364 -21.38 -19.94 9.95
N ASN A 365 -20.70 -20.39 11.01
CA ASN A 365 -21.01 -20.04 12.39
C ASN A 365 -20.66 -18.56 12.64
N VAL A 366 -19.44 -18.17 12.30
CA VAL A 366 -18.96 -16.78 12.39
C VAL A 366 -19.81 -15.84 11.55
N ARG A 367 -20.14 -16.23 10.30
CA ARG A 367 -21.05 -15.45 9.43
C ARG A 367 -22.43 -15.26 10.06
N LEU A 368 -23.00 -16.30 10.68
CA LEU A 368 -24.31 -16.22 11.33
C LEU A 368 -24.26 -15.35 12.59
N LEU A 369 -23.19 -15.40 13.39
CA LEU A 369 -22.98 -14.49 14.53
C LEU A 369 -22.95 -13.03 14.08
N ILE A 370 -22.12 -12.69 13.09
CA ILE A 370 -22.06 -11.34 12.49
C ILE A 370 -23.44 -10.91 11.96
N THR A 371 -24.16 -11.82 11.28
CA THR A 371 -25.51 -11.53 10.76
C THR A 371 -26.51 -11.26 11.88
N ASN A 372 -26.44 -11.97 13.01
CA ASN A 372 -27.36 -11.77 14.15
C ASN A 372 -27.16 -10.39 14.79
N GLU A 373 -25.91 -10.01 15.06
CA GLU A 373 -25.57 -8.69 15.62
C GLU A 373 -26.07 -7.55 14.72
N ILE A 374 -25.95 -7.71 13.40
CA ILE A 374 -26.43 -6.73 12.43
C ILE A 374 -27.97 -6.68 12.37
N VAL A 375 -28.65 -7.82 12.56
CA VAL A 375 -30.12 -7.90 12.56
C VAL A 375 -30.74 -7.22 13.80
N ASN A 376 -30.04 -7.22 14.94
CA ASN A 376 -30.51 -6.56 16.15
C ASN A 376 -30.61 -5.03 15.96
N ASP A 377 -29.65 -4.45 15.24
CA ASP A 377 -29.44 -3.00 15.08
C ASP A 377 -29.76 -2.53 13.63
N ILE A 378 -30.49 -3.34 12.85
CA ILE A 378 -30.55 -3.29 11.37
C ILE A 378 -30.90 -1.92 10.80
N TYR A 379 -31.89 -1.22 11.37
CA TYR A 379 -32.33 0.08 10.88
C TYR A 379 -31.25 1.15 11.07
N LYS A 380 -30.64 1.19 12.27
CA LYS A 380 -29.56 2.12 12.61
C LYS A 380 -28.29 1.86 11.79
N LEU A 381 -28.01 0.60 11.45
CA LEU A 381 -26.85 0.22 10.64
C LEU A 381 -27.07 0.50 9.14
N SER A 382 -28.30 0.40 8.66
CA SER A 382 -28.66 0.66 7.25
C SER A 382 -28.41 2.12 6.87
N SER A 383 -28.72 3.06 7.76
CA SER A 383 -28.49 4.50 7.56
C SER A 383 -27.06 4.96 7.90
N HIS A 384 -26.14 4.04 8.24
CA HIS A 384 -24.80 4.39 8.70
C HIS A 384 -23.75 4.21 7.60
N LYS A 385 -23.12 5.32 7.17
CA LYS A 385 -22.10 5.45 6.10
C LYS A 385 -21.14 4.27 5.89
N TYR A 386 -20.68 3.66 6.97
CA TYR A 386 -19.74 2.53 6.92
C TYR A 386 -20.38 1.15 7.14
N ALA A 387 -21.53 1.08 7.83
CA ALA A 387 -22.13 -0.18 8.25
C ALA A 387 -23.20 -0.69 7.26
N CYS A 388 -23.75 0.17 6.41
CA CYS A 388 -24.60 -0.22 5.28
C CYS A 388 -23.89 -1.26 4.36
N ASN A 389 -22.58 -1.11 4.18
CA ASN A 389 -21.77 -1.95 3.29
C ASN A 389 -21.77 -3.45 3.69
N ILE A 390 -21.70 -3.78 4.98
CA ILE A 390 -21.77 -5.17 5.43
C ILE A 390 -23.18 -5.75 5.23
N ILE A 391 -24.23 -4.94 5.34
CA ILE A 391 -25.61 -5.36 5.07
C ILE A 391 -25.76 -5.70 3.58
N GLU A 392 -25.28 -4.86 2.67
CA GLU A 392 -25.26 -5.18 1.23
C GLU A 392 -24.48 -6.47 0.94
N LYS A 393 -23.32 -6.66 1.58
CA LYS A 393 -22.51 -7.88 1.42
C LYS A 393 -23.23 -9.14 1.92
N ILE A 394 -24.03 -9.03 2.98
CA ILE A 394 -24.91 -10.11 3.46
C ILE A 394 -26.07 -10.38 2.48
N LEU A 395 -26.72 -9.33 1.97
CA LEU A 395 -27.81 -9.45 1.00
C LEU A 395 -27.34 -10.04 -0.33
N LEU A 396 -26.07 -9.82 -0.71
CA LEU A 396 -25.45 -10.37 -1.92
C LEU A 396 -24.93 -11.81 -1.80
N LYS A 397 -24.82 -12.40 -0.60
CA LYS A 397 -24.44 -13.84 -0.45
C LYS A 397 -25.41 -14.74 -1.24
N LYS A 398 -24.88 -15.83 -1.81
CA LYS A 398 -25.69 -16.79 -2.59
C LYS A 398 -26.63 -17.59 -1.68
N GLU A 399 -26.17 -17.90 -0.48
CA GLU A 399 -26.85 -18.71 0.52
C GLU A 399 -27.99 -17.93 1.17
N TYR A 400 -29.23 -18.35 0.92
CA TYR A 400 -30.43 -17.65 1.36
C TYR A 400 -30.52 -17.46 2.90
N LYS A 401 -29.86 -18.34 3.67
CA LYS A 401 -29.93 -18.34 5.15
C LYS A 401 -29.50 -17.03 5.81
N TYR A 402 -28.56 -16.29 5.21
CA TYR A 402 -28.08 -15.01 5.76
C TYR A 402 -29.11 -13.91 5.52
N LYS A 403 -29.43 -13.63 4.25
CA LYS A 403 -30.42 -12.60 3.88
C LYS A 403 -31.81 -12.89 4.47
N LYS A 404 -32.20 -14.16 4.64
CA LYS A 404 -33.45 -14.56 5.31
C LYS A 404 -33.60 -13.92 6.70
N LYS A 405 -32.53 -13.77 7.49
CA LYS A 405 -32.62 -13.17 8.83
C LYS A 405 -32.95 -11.67 8.76
N ILE A 406 -32.32 -10.94 7.85
CA ILE A 406 -32.57 -9.51 7.60
C ILE A 406 -33.98 -9.31 7.05
N ILE A 407 -34.34 -10.05 5.99
CA ILE A 407 -35.67 -9.97 5.36
C ILE A 407 -36.77 -10.32 6.37
N LYS A 408 -36.59 -11.39 7.15
CA LYS A 408 -37.57 -11.79 8.17
C LYS A 408 -37.75 -10.69 9.21
N ARG A 409 -36.67 -10.10 9.74
CA ARG A 409 -36.76 -8.99 10.70
C ARG A 409 -37.55 -7.81 10.10
N ILE A 410 -37.21 -7.39 8.89
CA ILE A 410 -37.89 -6.25 8.26
C ILE A 410 -39.38 -6.54 7.99
N VAL A 411 -39.74 -7.77 7.63
CA VAL A 411 -41.14 -8.18 7.38
C VAL A 411 -41.94 -8.38 8.68
N ASP A 412 -41.32 -8.94 9.71
CA ASP A 412 -41.95 -9.17 11.02
C ASP A 412 -42.25 -7.85 11.75
N ASP A 413 -41.45 -6.81 11.55
CA ASP A 413 -41.65 -5.48 12.17
C ASP A 413 -42.76 -4.64 11.47
N ILE A 414 -43.17 -4.97 10.22
CA ILE A 414 -44.19 -4.21 9.47
C ILE A 414 -45.51 -4.00 10.24
N PRO A 415 -46.10 -5.01 10.92
CA PRO A 415 -47.33 -4.85 11.70
C PRO A 415 -47.16 -3.99 12.96
N GLU A 416 -45.93 -3.86 13.49
CA GLU A 416 -45.62 -3.02 14.66
C GLU A 416 -45.44 -1.55 14.27
N GLY A 417 -44.96 -1.29 13.05
CA GLY A 417 -44.89 0.05 12.47
C GLY A 417 -43.99 0.12 11.24
N ASN A 418 -44.28 1.06 10.33
CA ASN A 418 -43.53 1.21 9.08
C ASN A 418 -42.51 2.35 9.07
N ASP A 419 -42.50 3.25 10.07
CA ASP A 419 -41.67 4.46 10.03
C ASP A 419 -40.16 4.16 9.94
N ASN A 420 -39.68 3.07 10.54
CA ASN A 420 -38.30 2.60 10.38
C ASN A 420 -37.95 2.23 8.93
N ILE A 421 -38.88 1.61 8.20
CA ILE A 421 -38.72 1.26 6.76
C ILE A 421 -38.73 2.54 5.92
N ILE A 422 -39.68 3.45 6.19
CA ILE A 422 -39.78 4.72 5.46
C ILE A 422 -38.54 5.59 5.71
N SER A 423 -38.01 5.62 6.94
CA SER A 423 -36.77 6.33 7.28
C SER A 423 -35.57 5.82 6.46
N ILE A 424 -35.39 4.49 6.33
CA ILE A 424 -34.36 3.91 5.45
C ILE A 424 -34.55 4.35 3.99
N CYS A 425 -35.78 4.33 3.47
CA CYS A 425 -36.08 4.74 2.10
C CYS A 425 -35.73 6.21 1.81
N LYS A 426 -35.74 7.07 2.84
CA LYS A 426 -35.34 8.48 2.77
C LYS A 426 -33.83 8.71 2.97
N ASP A 427 -33.11 7.73 3.50
CA ASP A 427 -31.73 7.90 3.92
C ASP A 427 -30.72 7.79 2.78
N CYS A 428 -29.68 8.63 2.81
CA CYS A 428 -28.64 8.71 1.78
C CYS A 428 -27.76 7.45 1.65
N TYR A 429 -27.69 6.60 2.67
CA TYR A 429 -27.07 5.27 2.65
C TYR A 429 -28.11 4.15 2.67
N GLY A 430 -29.16 4.30 3.47
CA GLY A 430 -30.23 3.31 3.64
C GLY A 430 -30.95 2.97 2.34
N ASN A 431 -31.08 3.92 1.41
CA ASN A 431 -31.71 3.67 0.12
C ASN A 431 -30.98 2.59 -0.72
N PHE A 432 -29.64 2.46 -0.62
CA PHE A 432 -28.89 1.42 -1.33
C PHE A 432 -29.18 0.03 -0.75
N MET A 433 -29.23 -0.06 0.58
CA MET A 433 -29.64 -1.28 1.29
C MET A 433 -31.05 -1.70 0.85
N MET A 434 -32.01 -0.78 0.84
CA MET A 434 -33.40 -1.08 0.47
C MET A 434 -33.52 -1.56 -0.99
N GLN A 435 -32.82 -0.92 -1.94
CA GLN A 435 -32.76 -1.39 -3.34
C GLN A 435 -32.17 -2.81 -3.44
N LYS A 436 -31.14 -3.12 -2.64
CA LYS A 436 -30.57 -4.47 -2.56
C LYS A 436 -31.54 -5.48 -1.93
N LEU A 437 -32.29 -5.07 -0.91
CA LEU A 437 -33.29 -5.90 -0.25
C LEU A 437 -34.39 -6.29 -1.24
N LEU A 438 -34.95 -5.31 -1.94
CA LEU A 438 -36.01 -5.50 -2.95
C LEU A 438 -35.56 -6.43 -4.11
N THR A 439 -34.31 -6.32 -4.56
CA THR A 439 -33.77 -7.21 -5.61
C THR A 439 -33.40 -8.62 -5.13
N THR A 440 -33.22 -8.85 -3.82
CA THR A 440 -32.72 -10.13 -3.28
C THR A 440 -33.72 -10.94 -2.45
N CYS A 441 -34.86 -10.36 -2.07
CA CYS A 441 -35.94 -11.06 -1.37
C CYS A 441 -36.88 -11.83 -2.32
N LYS A 442 -37.59 -12.83 -1.79
CA LYS A 442 -38.56 -13.62 -2.56
C LYS A 442 -39.81 -12.79 -2.83
N ARG A 443 -40.53 -13.11 -3.92
CA ARG A 443 -41.74 -12.38 -4.37
C ARG A 443 -42.76 -12.10 -3.25
N LYS A 444 -43.01 -13.05 -2.34
CA LYS A 444 -43.94 -12.84 -1.20
C LYS A 444 -43.46 -11.75 -0.23
N GLU A 445 -42.19 -11.79 0.17
CA GLU A 445 -41.59 -10.83 1.09
C GLU A 445 -41.47 -9.45 0.41
N ARG A 446 -41.05 -9.45 -0.87
CA ARG A 446 -40.98 -8.23 -1.71
C ARG A 446 -42.31 -7.52 -1.78
N ASN A 447 -43.39 -8.24 -2.09
CA ASN A 447 -44.72 -7.65 -2.24
C ASN A 447 -45.21 -7.01 -0.94
N LEU A 448 -44.85 -7.55 0.23
CA LEU A 448 -45.16 -6.92 1.52
C LEU A 448 -44.39 -5.60 1.69
N ILE A 449 -43.07 -5.60 1.49
CA ILE A 449 -42.22 -4.41 1.62
C ILE A 449 -42.64 -3.32 0.61
N VAL A 450 -42.89 -3.69 -0.65
CA VAL A 450 -43.38 -2.78 -1.69
C VAL A 450 -44.74 -2.20 -1.32
N LYS A 451 -45.69 -3.03 -0.87
CA LYS A 451 -47.00 -2.55 -0.40
C LYS A 451 -46.86 -1.50 0.71
N THR A 452 -46.04 -1.77 1.73
CA THR A 452 -45.77 -0.83 2.82
C THR A 452 -45.16 0.50 2.35
N ILE A 453 -44.28 0.45 1.34
CA ILE A 453 -43.68 1.65 0.72
C ILE A 453 -44.73 2.45 -0.06
N ILE A 454 -45.58 1.79 -0.87
CA ILE A 454 -46.62 2.44 -1.68
C ILE A 454 -47.74 3.03 -0.81
N GLU A 455 -48.13 2.36 0.28
CA GLU A 455 -49.08 2.89 1.28
C GLU A 455 -48.56 4.16 2.00
N ASN A 456 -47.26 4.45 1.89
CA ASN A 456 -46.60 5.66 2.42
C ASN A 456 -46.03 6.54 1.30
N LEU A 457 -46.51 6.42 0.06
CA LEU A 457 -45.94 7.12 -1.10
C LEU A 457 -45.89 8.65 -0.91
N ASP A 458 -46.87 9.26 -0.24
CA ASP A 458 -46.87 10.69 0.08
C ASP A 458 -45.68 11.12 0.97
N LYS A 459 -45.19 10.24 1.85
CA LYS A 459 -43.99 10.50 2.65
C LYS A 459 -42.70 10.46 1.80
N LEU A 460 -42.71 9.83 0.62
CA LEU A 460 -41.51 9.49 -0.16
C LEU A 460 -41.41 10.20 -1.52
N LYS A 461 -42.53 10.59 -2.11
CA LYS A 461 -42.58 11.12 -3.49
C LYS A 461 -41.83 12.43 -3.69
N GLU A 462 -41.63 13.23 -2.64
CA GLU A 462 -40.84 14.48 -2.69
C GLU A 462 -39.37 14.30 -2.29
N GLU A 463 -39.07 13.25 -1.53
CA GLU A 463 -37.75 12.98 -0.97
C GLU A 463 -36.76 12.54 -2.04
N THR A 464 -35.56 13.13 -2.06
CA THR A 464 -34.52 12.85 -3.08
C THR A 464 -34.19 11.35 -3.17
N TYR A 465 -33.97 10.69 -2.03
CA TYR A 465 -33.66 9.25 -1.99
C TYR A 465 -34.92 8.38 -2.10
N GLY A 466 -36.08 8.86 -1.63
CA GLY A 466 -37.37 8.20 -1.80
C GLY A 466 -37.72 8.02 -3.28
N LYS A 467 -37.45 9.04 -4.12
CA LYS A 467 -37.57 8.99 -5.59
C LYS A 467 -36.73 7.87 -6.22
N TYR A 468 -35.57 7.50 -5.65
CA TYR A 468 -34.78 6.36 -6.14
C TYR A 468 -35.42 5.01 -5.80
N ILE A 469 -36.00 4.87 -4.60
CA ILE A 469 -36.74 3.65 -4.22
C ILE A 469 -37.95 3.42 -5.13
N LEU A 470 -38.73 4.48 -5.41
CA LEU A 470 -39.89 4.38 -6.30
C LEU A 470 -39.49 3.95 -7.72
N ARG A 471 -38.38 4.46 -8.26
CA ARG A 471 -37.82 4.01 -9.56
C ARG A 471 -37.38 2.54 -9.51
N ALA A 472 -36.74 2.11 -8.43
CA ALA A 472 -36.32 0.73 -8.27
C ALA A 472 -37.51 -0.25 -8.17
N ILE A 473 -38.63 0.18 -7.57
CA ILE A 473 -39.88 -0.60 -7.55
C ILE A 473 -40.46 -0.74 -8.95
N ASN A 474 -40.57 0.35 -9.72
CA ASN A 474 -41.09 0.29 -11.09
C ASN A 474 -40.26 -0.67 -11.97
N ASN A 475 -38.93 -0.64 -11.83
CA ASN A 475 -37.99 -1.53 -12.55
C ASN A 475 -38.06 -3.01 -12.11
N LEU A 476 -38.84 -3.35 -11.07
CA LEU A 476 -39.09 -4.73 -10.60
C LEU A 476 -40.45 -5.27 -11.06
N GLU A 477 -41.28 -4.42 -11.66
CA GLU A 477 -42.61 -4.76 -12.20
C GLU A 477 -42.61 -4.79 -13.74
N SER A 478 -41.64 -4.13 -14.38
CA SER A 478 -41.25 -4.29 -15.79
C SER A 478 -40.48 -5.59 -16.06
#